data_AF-A0A448Z225-F1
#
_entry.id   AF-A0A448Z225-F1
#
_cell.length_a   1.000
_cell.length_b   1.000
_cell.length_c   1.000
_cell.angle_alpha   90.00
_cell.angle_beta   90.00
_cell.angle_gamma   90.00
#
_symmetry.space_group_name_H-M   'P 1'
#
loop_
_entity.id
_entity.type
_entity.pdbx_description
1 polymer ?
#
loop_
_entity_poly.entity_id
_entity_poly.type
_entity_poly.pdbx_seq_one_letter_code
_entity_poly.pdbx_strand_id
1 'polypeptide(L)'
;MTGKNKSLRHRTNLESPRKDATTSQSRDSTTPKFKNHMAYTRRSIATPFPRGGNSNVLLNNNRSLTSYRKKFIIILAATSFYTAFLYQRGGASTYLGSSPETSVHNPMSKMISAGRKLAVTTWNIAAINNNPFEYWITYKENPDYEKLMINIENFLQNPGENDVPVKDVFTEEMFTKLDSRLTGVGWTSVRPYWESDFQNRKIVSGFMKDPLLGSKRLASMPDRITNTINVEGGGQVFRPTVINMFAGDLATLDLWWAAWESFMFDNKLTYKGKNGIESKAPYEMLQKIKKAKYPDITEQEETDSLPLQTMCGAIFDAILVHMMNTVSTPEIWQTLKQTMVENLNKKKVPHTLEILKSTYGDADIITLQEVSSSFIDQARASSLGKTFHIVAPADLDAVRDQNSVIFLKKELFPKGPGVEITKLVEAEFPKGSKMVARGDILAITATNKYGLDLVVASFHGDTNGLATKPVVDATMKALKSESTLKNHRLVFGMDANTYEHAKPGKQQDVLDFAKNVVSHDLTSCWGDVPNPSNYTTYNARTYLQPQLNKACKSTEKREKGDVNPKDFIIFPKRDFKVVKTWKDNTGRKEYIEDMAFPTLEFPSDHGLLSTILEPIE
;
A
#
# COMPACT_ATOMS: atom_id res chain seq x y z
N MET A 1 -32.92 -12.12 60.54
CA MET A 1 -33.89 -11.36 59.70
C MET A 1 -33.07 -10.75 58.56
N THR A 2 -33.07 -11.30 57.34
CA THR A 2 -34.02 -10.97 56.24
C THR A 2 -34.03 -9.46 55.94
N GLY A 3 -33.61 -8.91 54.79
CA GLY A 3 -33.40 -9.35 53.40
C GLY A 3 -33.43 -8.05 52.54
N LYS A 4 -33.28 -8.00 51.21
CA LYS A 4 -33.20 -8.99 50.13
C LYS A 4 -32.27 -8.48 49.01
N ASN A 5 -31.78 -9.40 48.18
CA ASN A 5 -31.09 -9.07 46.92
C ASN A 5 -32.00 -8.36 45.90
N LYS A 6 -31.40 -7.62 44.97
CA LYS A 6 -31.95 -7.39 43.61
C LYS A 6 -30.90 -7.78 42.58
N SER A 7 -31.17 -8.85 41.83
CA SER A 7 -30.43 -9.16 40.60
C SER A 7 -31.05 -8.44 39.41
N LEU A 8 -30.22 -8.08 38.43
CA LEU A 8 -30.68 -7.71 37.09
C LEU A 8 -30.39 -8.88 36.15
N ARG A 9 -31.42 -9.34 35.44
CA ARG A 9 -31.34 -10.48 34.51
C ARG A 9 -30.89 -10.02 33.12
N HIS A 10 -30.33 -10.96 32.36
CA HIS A 10 -30.20 -10.84 30.90
C HIS A 10 -31.51 -10.42 30.24
N ARG A 11 -31.39 -9.65 29.15
CA ARG A 11 -32.34 -9.67 28.04
C ARG A 11 -31.59 -9.98 26.75
N THR A 12 -31.69 -11.23 26.31
CA THR A 12 -31.70 -11.54 24.88
C THR A 12 -33.00 -10.99 24.26
N ASN A 13 -32.96 -10.65 22.98
CA ASN A 13 -33.96 -11.08 22.00
C ASN A 13 -33.50 -10.71 20.59
N LEU A 14 -33.55 -11.68 19.69
CA LEU A 14 -33.78 -11.41 18.27
C LEU A 14 -35.26 -11.07 18.08
N GLU A 15 -35.60 -10.25 17.09
CA GLU A 15 -36.43 -10.66 15.95
C GLU A 15 -36.70 -9.51 14.98
N SER A 16 -36.87 -9.85 13.71
CA SER A 16 -37.36 -8.98 12.63
C SER A 16 -38.86 -9.12 12.46
N PRO A 17 -39.53 -8.15 11.80
CA PRO A 17 -40.49 -8.56 10.79
C PRO A 17 -40.37 -7.81 9.45
N ARG A 18 -40.84 -8.49 8.39
CA ARG A 18 -41.16 -7.94 7.05
C ARG A 18 -42.66 -7.62 6.95
N LYS A 19 -43.04 -7.05 5.79
CA LYS A 19 -44.38 -6.89 5.17
C LYS A 19 -45.09 -5.54 5.38
N ASP A 20 -45.99 -5.07 4.50
CA ASP A 20 -46.13 -5.14 3.01
C ASP A 20 -47.34 -4.25 2.60
N ALA A 21 -47.23 -3.43 1.53
CA ALA A 21 -48.34 -2.87 0.72
C ALA A 21 -49.38 -1.92 1.42
N THR A 22 -50.31 -1.16 0.80
CA THR A 22 -50.68 -0.92 -0.63
C THR A 22 -51.34 0.48 -0.86
N THR A 23 -51.10 1.08 -2.04
CA THR A 23 -51.86 2.09 -2.86
C THR A 23 -53.16 2.84 -2.42
N SER A 24 -53.18 4.17 -2.67
CA SER A 24 -54.14 4.97 -3.52
C SER A 24 -53.64 6.45 -3.60
N GLN A 25 -53.66 7.26 -4.68
CA GLN A 25 -54.72 7.81 -5.58
C GLN A 25 -55.87 8.54 -4.83
N SER A 26 -56.29 9.80 -5.08
CA SER A 26 -55.86 10.93 -5.98
C SER A 26 -56.45 12.28 -5.42
N ARG A 27 -56.69 13.46 -6.06
CA ARG A 27 -56.76 13.93 -7.48
C ARG A 27 -56.85 15.49 -7.65
N ASP A 28 -56.32 16.02 -8.78
CA ASP A 28 -56.78 17.14 -9.67
C ASP A 28 -56.94 18.66 -9.29
N SER A 29 -56.90 19.49 -10.36
CA SER A 29 -57.37 20.90 -10.54
C SER A 29 -56.54 22.08 -9.96
N THR A 30 -56.41 23.28 -10.59
CA THR A 30 -56.69 23.78 -11.97
C THR A 30 -55.88 25.06 -12.30
N THR A 31 -55.62 25.34 -13.60
CA THR A 31 -55.01 26.60 -14.14
C THR A 31 -56.08 27.66 -14.49
N PRO A 32 -55.75 28.97 -14.74
CA PRO A 32 -55.55 29.43 -16.16
C PRO A 32 -54.82 30.79 -16.48
N LYS A 33 -54.16 30.86 -17.67
CA LYS A 33 -54.11 32.00 -18.65
C LYS A 33 -53.38 33.33 -18.25
N PHE A 34 -52.95 34.27 -19.13
CA PHE A 34 -53.04 34.45 -20.62
C PHE A 34 -52.01 35.51 -21.19
N LYS A 35 -51.67 35.42 -22.50
CA LYS A 35 -51.25 36.53 -23.45
C LYS A 35 -49.89 37.26 -23.21
N ASN A 36 -49.22 37.92 -24.19
CA ASN A 36 -49.29 38.00 -25.67
C ASN A 36 -47.99 38.64 -26.27
N HIS A 37 -47.57 38.28 -27.50
CA HIS A 37 -47.41 39.18 -28.69
C HIS A 37 -46.69 38.51 -29.91
N MET A 38 -46.82 39.10 -31.12
CA MET A 38 -46.26 38.67 -32.42
C MET A 38 -45.83 39.89 -33.28
N ALA A 39 -44.95 39.72 -34.30
CA ALA A 39 -45.08 40.36 -35.65
C ALA A 39 -43.94 40.07 -36.70
N TYR A 40 -44.36 39.77 -37.95
CA TYR A 40 -43.97 40.26 -39.31
C TYR A 40 -42.69 41.11 -39.59
N THR A 41 -41.99 41.10 -40.77
CA THR A 41 -41.75 40.12 -41.89
C THR A 41 -40.66 40.61 -42.91
N ARG A 42 -39.97 39.66 -43.60
CA ARG A 42 -39.43 39.62 -45.01
C ARG A 42 -38.85 40.87 -45.77
N ARG A 43 -37.75 40.59 -46.53
CA ARG A 43 -37.27 41.19 -47.82
C ARG A 43 -36.63 42.63 -47.80
N SER A 44 -35.76 43.08 -48.74
CA SER A 44 -34.85 42.42 -49.73
C SER A 44 -34.00 43.43 -50.56
N ILE A 45 -32.94 42.96 -51.26
CA ILE A 45 -32.23 43.55 -52.44
C ILE A 45 -31.22 44.70 -52.18
N ALA A 46 -29.96 44.54 -52.64
CA ALA A 46 -29.19 45.46 -53.52
C ALA A 46 -27.67 45.13 -53.58
N THR A 47 -27.04 45.31 -54.75
CA THR A 47 -25.57 45.40 -54.95
C THR A 47 -25.22 46.75 -55.60
N PRO A 48 -23.93 47.15 -55.64
CA PRO A 48 -23.36 47.50 -56.96
C PRO A 48 -21.87 47.14 -57.18
N PHE A 49 -21.48 47.06 -58.46
CA PHE A 49 -20.11 47.05 -58.99
C PHE A 49 -19.71 48.47 -59.46
N PRO A 50 -18.40 48.79 -59.64
CA PRO A 50 -17.84 48.90 -61.01
C PRO A 50 -16.30 48.60 -61.12
N ARG A 51 -15.59 48.83 -62.24
CA ARG A 51 -15.67 48.27 -63.62
C ARG A 51 -14.50 48.77 -64.52
N GLY A 52 -13.92 47.91 -65.37
CA GLY A 52 -13.10 48.28 -66.57
C GLY A 52 -11.56 48.21 -66.43
N GLY A 53 -10.77 48.07 -67.51
CA GLY A 53 -11.15 47.77 -68.92
C GLY A 53 -9.98 47.80 -69.96
N ASN A 54 -10.18 47.03 -71.06
CA ASN A 54 -9.63 47.10 -72.43
C ASN A 54 -8.11 47.22 -72.77
N SER A 55 -7.67 46.37 -73.71
CA SER A 55 -7.14 46.78 -75.04
C SER A 55 -7.09 45.59 -76.03
N ASN A 56 -6.99 45.85 -77.35
CA ASN A 56 -7.13 44.85 -78.43
C ASN A 56 -5.85 44.71 -79.29
N VAL A 57 -5.57 43.50 -79.80
CA VAL A 57 -4.90 43.27 -81.12
C VAL A 57 -5.44 41.97 -81.76
N LEU A 58 -5.57 41.94 -83.09
CA LEU A 58 -5.90 40.77 -83.91
C LEU A 58 -4.69 40.35 -84.76
N LEU A 59 -4.44 39.03 -84.95
CA LEU A 59 -4.51 38.38 -86.27
C LEU A 59 -4.10 36.88 -86.28
N ASN A 60 -4.67 36.17 -87.25
CA ASN A 60 -4.50 34.75 -87.57
C ASN A 60 -3.04 34.35 -87.89
N ASN A 61 -2.69 33.09 -87.55
CA ASN A 61 -2.16 32.19 -88.58
C ASN A 61 -2.34 30.70 -88.22
N ASN A 62 -2.83 29.89 -89.16
CA ASN A 62 -3.22 28.50 -88.92
C ASN A 62 -2.02 27.53 -88.96
N ARG A 63 -1.86 26.72 -87.90
CA ARG A 63 -1.14 25.43 -87.95
C ARG A 63 -2.02 24.34 -87.33
N SER A 64 -2.05 23.17 -87.98
CA SER A 64 -3.03 22.11 -87.70
C SER A 64 -2.90 21.51 -86.28
N LEU A 65 -3.95 21.67 -85.48
CA LEU A 65 -4.05 21.16 -84.10
C LEU A 65 -4.28 19.64 -83.99
N THR A 66 -4.55 18.94 -85.09
CA THR A 66 -4.90 17.50 -85.05
C THR A 66 -3.68 16.60 -84.77
N SER A 67 -2.47 17.03 -85.16
CA SER A 67 -1.22 16.31 -84.86
C SER A 67 -0.91 16.30 -83.35
N TYR A 68 -1.05 17.47 -82.70
CA TYR A 68 -0.75 17.61 -81.27
C TYR A 68 -1.75 16.89 -80.37
N ARG A 69 -3.05 16.86 -80.71
CA ARG A 69 -4.06 16.17 -79.89
C ARG A 69 -3.75 14.68 -79.66
N LYS A 70 -3.33 13.94 -80.71
CA LYS A 70 -2.96 12.51 -80.53
C LYS A 70 -1.73 12.34 -79.64
N LYS A 71 -0.70 13.19 -79.80
CA LYS A 71 0.49 13.16 -78.94
C LYS A 71 0.19 13.52 -77.49
N PHE A 72 -0.63 14.55 -77.25
CA PHE A 72 -1.05 14.95 -75.90
C PHE A 72 -1.86 13.87 -75.19
N ILE A 73 -2.78 13.19 -75.89
CA ILE A 73 -3.57 12.10 -75.31
C ILE A 73 -2.69 10.90 -74.96
N ILE A 74 -1.73 10.53 -75.82
CA ILE A 74 -0.77 9.45 -75.54
C ILE A 74 0.12 9.81 -74.34
N ILE A 75 0.61 11.05 -74.26
CA ILE A 75 1.39 11.53 -73.11
C ILE A 75 0.55 11.51 -71.83
N LEU A 76 -0.67 12.06 -71.83
CA LEU A 76 -1.56 12.00 -70.66
C LEU A 76 -1.82 10.55 -70.23
N ALA A 77 -2.13 9.64 -71.16
CA ALA A 77 -2.39 8.24 -70.84
C ALA A 77 -1.15 7.56 -70.24
N ALA A 78 0.03 7.76 -70.82
CA ALA A 78 1.29 7.22 -70.31
C ALA A 78 1.66 7.80 -68.93
N THR A 79 1.52 9.11 -68.73
CA THR A 79 1.74 9.75 -67.42
C THR A 79 0.73 9.27 -66.40
N SER A 80 -0.56 9.14 -66.73
CA SER A 80 -1.58 8.61 -65.82
C SER A 80 -1.29 7.15 -65.41
N PHE A 81 -0.89 6.29 -66.35
CA PHE A 81 -0.49 4.91 -66.04
C PHE A 81 0.78 4.85 -65.18
N TYR A 82 1.78 5.67 -65.48
CA TYR A 82 3.03 5.75 -64.72
C TYR A 82 2.78 6.25 -63.28
N THR A 83 1.97 7.29 -63.11
CA THR A 83 1.57 7.80 -61.79
C THR A 83 0.75 6.76 -61.02
N ALA A 84 -0.19 6.06 -61.66
CA ALA A 84 -0.97 4.99 -61.02
C ALA A 84 -0.07 3.81 -60.58
N PHE A 85 0.92 3.43 -61.41
CA PHE A 85 1.90 2.39 -61.09
C PHE A 85 2.82 2.79 -59.94
N LEU A 86 3.31 4.04 -59.91
CA LEU A 86 4.09 4.59 -58.79
C LEU A 86 3.26 4.68 -57.51
N TYR A 87 1.96 4.99 -57.60
CA TYR A 87 1.05 5.03 -56.47
C TYR A 87 0.82 3.62 -55.89
N GLN A 88 0.50 2.63 -56.74
CA GLN A 88 0.32 1.23 -56.31
C GLN A 88 1.61 0.57 -55.76
N ARG A 89 2.80 1.08 -56.10
CA ARG A 89 4.09 0.61 -55.57
C ARG A 89 4.72 1.53 -54.51
N GLY A 90 3.97 2.50 -53.99
CA GLY A 90 4.43 3.39 -52.91
C GLY A 90 5.55 4.39 -53.28
N GLY A 91 5.99 4.43 -54.54
CA GLY A 91 7.07 5.30 -55.02
C GLY A 91 6.66 6.75 -55.33
N ALA A 92 5.38 7.10 -55.19
CA ALA A 92 4.87 8.44 -55.47
C ALA A 92 5.49 9.54 -54.58
N SER A 93 5.93 9.19 -53.37
CA SER A 93 6.63 10.10 -52.45
C SER A 93 8.04 10.47 -52.93
N THR A 94 8.71 9.57 -53.67
CA THR A 94 10.11 9.74 -54.09
C THR A 94 10.26 10.62 -55.32
N TYR A 95 9.21 10.72 -56.15
CA TYR A 95 9.26 11.43 -57.45
C TYR A 95 8.86 12.91 -57.38
N LEU A 96 8.12 13.33 -56.35
CA LEU A 96 7.55 14.68 -56.25
C LEU A 96 8.46 15.74 -55.60
N GLY A 97 9.71 15.40 -55.28
CA GLY A 97 10.70 16.36 -54.75
C GLY A 97 10.42 16.87 -53.32
N SER A 98 9.30 16.46 -52.71
CA SER A 98 9.03 16.64 -51.29
C SER A 98 9.94 15.71 -50.47
N SER A 99 11.17 16.14 -50.23
CA SER A 99 11.99 15.59 -49.15
C SER A 99 11.15 15.59 -47.87
N PRO A 100 10.94 14.43 -47.21
CA PRO A 100 10.36 14.43 -45.88
C PRO A 100 11.42 14.97 -44.91
N GLU A 101 11.43 16.28 -44.71
CA GLU A 101 12.07 16.88 -43.54
C GLU A 101 11.51 16.17 -42.31
N THR A 102 12.40 15.44 -41.63
CA THR A 102 12.12 14.57 -40.48
C THR A 102 10.84 13.72 -40.61
N SER A 103 10.97 12.56 -41.26
CA SER A 103 10.18 11.39 -40.85
C SER A 103 10.54 11.03 -39.40
N VAL A 104 9.88 11.68 -38.44
CA VAL A 104 10.03 11.44 -37.00
C VAL A 104 9.50 10.04 -36.71
N HIS A 105 10.36 9.04 -36.86
CA HIS A 105 10.05 7.64 -36.58
C HIS A 105 9.51 7.51 -35.15
N ASN A 106 8.21 7.28 -35.04
CA ASN A 106 7.48 7.11 -33.79
C ASN A 106 8.28 6.16 -32.88
N PRO A 107 8.66 6.58 -31.65
CA PRO A 107 9.42 5.74 -30.75
C PRO A 107 8.74 4.40 -30.44
N MET A 108 7.40 4.35 -30.50
CA MET A 108 6.66 3.09 -30.36
C MET A 108 6.94 2.15 -31.53
N SER A 109 6.84 2.63 -32.77
CA SER A 109 7.19 1.87 -33.97
C SER A 109 8.65 1.40 -33.98
N LYS A 110 9.58 2.14 -33.34
CA LYS A 110 10.96 1.65 -33.15
C LYS A 110 11.06 0.48 -32.16
N MET A 111 10.30 0.51 -31.06
CA MET A 111 10.23 -0.63 -30.14
C MET A 111 9.59 -1.84 -30.80
N ILE A 112 8.48 -1.66 -31.52
CA ILE A 112 7.79 -2.70 -32.28
C ILE A 112 8.72 -3.31 -33.33
N SER A 113 9.40 -2.49 -34.13
CA SER A 113 10.38 -2.94 -35.14
C SER A 113 11.57 -3.71 -34.53
N ALA A 114 11.91 -3.43 -33.26
CA ALA A 114 12.95 -4.14 -32.52
C ALA A 114 12.43 -5.36 -31.74
N GLY A 115 11.15 -5.72 -31.87
CA GLY A 115 10.49 -6.77 -31.08
C GLY A 115 10.45 -6.48 -29.57
N ARG A 116 10.67 -5.22 -29.16
CA ARG A 116 10.95 -4.86 -27.77
C ARG A 116 9.68 -4.64 -26.97
N LYS A 117 9.36 -5.63 -26.14
CA LYS A 117 8.39 -5.57 -25.04
C LYS A 117 9.01 -4.83 -23.83
N LEU A 118 8.21 -4.44 -22.84
CA LEU A 118 8.65 -3.82 -21.59
C LEU A 118 8.29 -4.72 -20.40
N ALA A 119 9.28 -5.08 -19.58
CA ALA A 119 9.07 -5.84 -18.36
C ALA A 119 8.92 -4.91 -17.15
N VAL A 120 7.73 -4.90 -16.53
CA VAL A 120 7.39 -4.02 -15.41
C VAL A 120 7.05 -4.85 -14.18
N THR A 121 7.61 -4.49 -13.03
CA THR A 121 7.38 -5.14 -11.74
C THR A 121 6.97 -4.11 -10.68
N THR A 122 6.01 -4.46 -9.82
CA THR A 122 5.63 -3.70 -8.62
C THR A 122 5.67 -4.59 -7.38
N TRP A 123 6.07 -4.04 -6.23
CA TRP A 123 6.10 -4.76 -4.96
C TRP A 123 6.08 -3.81 -3.75
N ASN A 124 5.08 -3.93 -2.89
CA ASN A 124 5.18 -3.41 -1.52
C ASN A 124 6.11 -4.32 -0.70
N ILE A 125 7.17 -3.75 -0.11
CA ILE A 125 8.23 -4.51 0.55
C ILE A 125 8.18 -4.46 2.09
N ALA A 126 7.29 -3.68 2.71
CA ALA A 126 6.99 -3.77 4.14
C ALA A 126 5.72 -4.62 4.30
N ALA A 127 5.56 -5.45 5.32
CA ALA A 127 5.90 -5.23 6.73
C ALA A 127 7.32 -5.65 7.17
N ILE A 128 8.06 -4.73 7.83
CA ILE A 128 8.95 -5.13 8.94
C ILE A 128 8.05 -5.22 10.16
N ASN A 129 7.98 -6.38 10.82
CA ASN A 129 7.40 -6.45 12.15
C ASN A 129 8.48 -6.60 13.21
N ASN A 130 8.39 -5.79 14.27
CA ASN A 130 9.21 -5.95 15.46
C ASN A 130 8.79 -7.20 16.24
N ASN A 131 7.48 -7.51 16.25
CA ASN A 131 6.91 -8.72 16.79
C ASN A 131 6.98 -9.85 15.76
N PRO A 132 7.86 -10.87 15.95
CA PRO A 132 7.98 -11.96 15.00
C PRO A 132 6.69 -12.77 14.86
N PHE A 133 5.83 -12.80 15.89
CA PHE A 133 4.63 -13.62 15.94
C PHE A 133 3.32 -12.88 15.59
N GLU A 134 3.32 -11.62 15.15
CA GLU A 134 2.06 -10.88 14.94
C GLU A 134 1.16 -11.51 13.86
N TYR A 135 1.78 -12.14 12.85
CA TYR A 135 1.11 -12.80 11.74
C TYR A 135 1.39 -14.32 11.72
N TRP A 136 0.39 -15.07 11.25
CA TRP A 136 0.55 -16.48 10.91
C TRP A 136 1.44 -16.57 9.67
N ILE A 137 2.60 -17.23 9.80
CA ILE A 137 3.51 -17.48 8.67
C ILE A 137 3.34 -18.90 8.14
N THR A 138 3.78 -19.14 6.91
CA THR A 138 3.93 -20.51 6.40
C THR A 138 5.35 -21.01 6.65
N TYR A 139 5.48 -22.05 7.48
CA TYR A 139 6.75 -22.72 7.81
C TYR A 139 6.51 -24.24 7.86
N LYS A 140 6.45 -24.88 6.68
CA LYS A 140 6.05 -26.29 6.52
C LYS A 140 7.15 -27.27 6.96
N GLU A 141 8.37 -26.77 6.99
CA GLU A 141 9.62 -27.48 7.27
C GLU A 141 9.81 -27.72 8.78
N ASN A 142 9.03 -27.02 9.62
CA ASN A 142 9.08 -27.15 11.08
C ASN A 142 7.65 -27.27 11.67
N PRO A 143 7.16 -28.49 11.93
CA PRO A 143 5.79 -28.71 12.41
C PRO A 143 5.57 -28.21 13.84
N ASP A 144 6.62 -27.96 14.64
CA ASP A 144 6.46 -27.38 15.96
C ASP A 144 6.01 -25.91 15.90
N TYR A 145 6.16 -25.20 14.77
CA TYR A 145 5.56 -23.87 14.60
C TYR A 145 4.02 -23.91 14.61
N GLU A 146 3.39 -24.63 13.68
CA GLU A 146 1.91 -24.66 13.59
C GLU A 146 1.31 -25.28 14.88
N LYS A 147 1.98 -26.29 15.46
CA LYS A 147 1.64 -26.88 16.77
C LYS A 147 1.72 -25.86 17.91
N LEU A 148 2.79 -25.07 18.00
CA LEU A 148 2.92 -23.97 18.99
C LEU A 148 1.76 -22.96 18.83
N MET A 149 1.50 -22.52 17.60
CA MET A 149 0.46 -21.52 17.33
C MET A 149 -0.96 -22.05 17.62
N ILE A 150 -1.24 -23.32 17.31
CA ILE A 150 -2.49 -24.00 17.67
C ILE A 150 -2.60 -24.20 19.19
N ASN A 151 -1.51 -24.49 19.90
CA ASN A 151 -1.56 -24.60 21.36
C ASN A 151 -1.81 -23.22 22.02
N ILE A 152 -1.24 -22.14 21.49
CA ILE A 152 -1.53 -20.75 21.94
C ILE A 152 -3.00 -20.41 21.70
N GLU A 153 -3.54 -20.74 20.52
CA GLU A 153 -4.98 -20.60 20.24
C GLU A 153 -5.81 -21.38 21.27
N ASN A 154 -5.50 -22.65 21.52
CA ASN A 154 -6.24 -23.48 22.46
C ASN A 154 -6.14 -22.96 23.90
N PHE A 155 -4.97 -22.54 24.36
CA PHE A 155 -4.78 -21.91 25.67
C PHE A 155 -5.67 -20.67 25.82
N LEU A 156 -5.77 -19.83 24.80
CA LEU A 156 -6.58 -18.61 24.88
C LEU A 156 -8.07 -18.88 24.62
N GLN A 157 -8.47 -19.84 23.79
CA GLN A 157 -9.88 -20.17 23.59
C GLN A 157 -10.45 -20.94 24.78
N ASN A 158 -9.78 -22.03 25.18
CA ASN A 158 -10.23 -23.04 26.13
C ASN A 158 -9.17 -23.28 27.25
N PRO A 159 -8.81 -22.28 28.06
CA PRO A 159 -7.70 -22.37 29.02
C PRO A 159 -7.85 -23.48 30.07
N GLY A 160 -9.09 -23.81 30.46
CA GLY A 160 -9.37 -24.80 31.48
C GLY A 160 -8.75 -24.42 32.83
N GLU A 161 -8.04 -25.35 33.46
CA GLU A 161 -7.35 -25.14 34.73
C GLU A 161 -6.16 -24.15 34.62
N ASN A 162 -5.64 -23.92 33.41
CA ASN A 162 -4.61 -22.91 33.16
C ASN A 162 -5.13 -21.47 33.23
N ASP A 163 -6.44 -21.23 33.33
CA ASP A 163 -6.98 -19.89 33.60
C ASP A 163 -6.80 -19.55 35.08
N VAL A 164 -5.55 -19.40 35.52
CA VAL A 164 -5.16 -19.10 36.91
C VAL A 164 -5.39 -17.61 37.25
N PRO A 165 -5.52 -17.23 38.53
CA PRO A 165 -5.41 -15.84 38.97
C PRO A 165 -4.10 -15.20 38.49
N VAL A 166 -4.12 -13.89 38.20
CA VAL A 166 -2.92 -13.14 37.78
C VAL A 166 -1.79 -13.25 38.79
N LYS A 167 -2.10 -13.24 40.10
CA LYS A 167 -1.08 -13.36 41.17
C LYS A 167 -0.38 -14.71 41.26
N ASP A 168 -0.88 -15.72 40.56
CA ASP A 168 -0.25 -17.04 40.47
C ASP A 168 0.78 -17.08 39.30
N VAL A 169 0.89 -15.99 38.53
CA VAL A 169 1.85 -15.78 37.42
C VAL A 169 2.72 -14.54 37.66
N PHE A 170 2.12 -13.39 37.89
CA PHE A 170 2.80 -12.16 38.29
C PHE A 170 2.65 -12.02 39.81
N THR A 171 3.61 -12.55 40.57
CA THR A 171 3.42 -12.83 42.00
C THR A 171 3.33 -11.57 42.88
N GLU A 172 2.81 -11.70 44.11
CA GLU A 172 2.83 -10.61 45.10
C GLU A 172 4.26 -10.10 45.37
N GLU A 173 5.29 -10.93 45.21
CA GLU A 173 6.69 -10.51 45.32
C GLU A 173 7.11 -9.64 44.13
N MET A 174 6.79 -10.05 42.89
CA MET A 174 7.04 -9.24 41.69
C MET A 174 6.24 -7.93 41.73
N PHE A 175 4.99 -7.97 42.18
CA PHE A 175 4.18 -6.77 42.39
C PHE A 175 4.78 -5.86 43.46
N THR A 176 5.22 -6.39 44.60
CA THR A 176 5.80 -5.59 45.69
C THR A 176 7.13 -4.95 45.28
N LYS A 177 7.98 -5.67 44.53
CA LYS A 177 9.17 -5.09 43.89
C LYS A 177 8.78 -3.97 42.93
N LEU A 178 7.83 -4.23 42.02
CA LEU A 178 7.36 -3.24 41.06
C LEU A 178 6.84 -1.97 41.73
N ASP A 179 5.93 -2.09 42.70
CA ASP A 179 5.33 -0.94 43.40
C ASP A 179 6.40 -0.13 44.17
N SER A 180 7.43 -0.81 44.69
CA SER A 180 8.62 -0.16 45.26
C SER A 180 9.47 0.58 44.21
N ARG A 181 9.67 0.03 43.00
CA ARG A 181 10.33 0.76 41.89
C ARG A 181 9.49 1.98 41.46
N LEU A 182 8.16 1.82 41.30
CA LEU A 182 7.23 2.87 40.86
C LEU A 182 7.17 4.03 41.87
N THR A 183 7.05 3.74 43.16
CA THR A 183 7.07 4.75 44.22
C THR A 183 8.46 5.37 44.41
N GLY A 184 9.53 4.58 44.24
CA GLY A 184 10.91 5.06 44.26
C GLY A 184 11.25 6.08 43.17
N VAL A 185 10.58 6.02 42.00
CA VAL A 185 10.70 7.03 40.94
C VAL A 185 9.70 8.19 41.06
N GLY A 186 8.98 8.28 42.20
CA GLY A 186 8.07 9.39 42.51
C GLY A 186 6.68 9.30 41.88
N TRP A 187 6.25 8.11 41.45
CA TRP A 187 4.85 7.87 41.05
C TRP A 187 4.01 7.36 42.23
N THR A 188 2.68 7.39 42.09
CA THR A 188 1.80 6.80 43.11
C THR A 188 1.90 5.27 43.11
N SER A 189 1.67 4.67 44.28
CA SER A 189 1.45 3.23 44.40
C SER A 189 0.20 2.80 43.64
N VAL A 190 0.28 1.66 42.97
CA VAL A 190 -0.85 0.98 42.29
C VAL A 190 -1.37 -0.21 43.10
N ARG A 191 -0.91 -0.39 44.34
CA ARG A 191 -1.42 -1.40 45.28
C ARG A 191 -2.95 -1.41 45.43
N PRO A 192 -3.67 -0.27 45.45
CA PRO A 192 -5.14 -0.28 45.46
C PRO A 192 -5.77 -0.96 44.23
N TYR A 193 -5.19 -0.80 43.04
CA TYR A 193 -5.64 -1.47 41.81
C TYR A 193 -5.29 -2.96 41.83
N TRP A 194 -4.08 -3.29 42.30
CA TRP A 194 -3.63 -4.67 42.46
C TRP A 194 -4.54 -5.46 43.41
N GLU A 195 -4.76 -4.94 44.61
CA GLU A 195 -5.45 -5.67 45.68
C GLU A 195 -6.95 -5.84 45.43
N SER A 196 -7.61 -4.80 44.90
CA SER A 196 -9.07 -4.79 44.68
C SER A 196 -9.53 -5.49 43.40
N ASP A 197 -8.66 -5.59 42.39
CA ASP A 197 -9.01 -6.11 41.05
C ASP A 197 -7.92 -7.03 40.50
N PHE A 198 -6.78 -6.48 40.08
CA PHE A 198 -5.86 -7.17 39.17
C PHE A 198 -5.32 -8.50 39.69
N GLN A 199 -4.98 -8.62 40.98
CA GLN A 199 -4.42 -9.87 41.54
C GLN A 199 -5.37 -11.08 41.36
N ASN A 200 -6.68 -10.84 41.35
CA ASN A 200 -7.73 -11.85 41.40
C ASN A 200 -8.38 -12.11 40.03
N ARG A 201 -8.07 -11.27 39.02
CA ARG A 201 -8.46 -11.54 37.63
C ARG A 201 -7.87 -12.88 37.17
N LYS A 202 -8.61 -13.61 36.33
CA LYS A 202 -8.10 -14.79 35.65
C LYS A 202 -7.28 -14.39 34.42
N ILE A 203 -6.11 -14.99 34.19
CA ILE A 203 -5.14 -14.50 33.20
C ILE A 203 -5.71 -14.44 31.77
N VAL A 204 -6.52 -15.43 31.36
CA VAL A 204 -7.15 -15.46 30.03
C VAL A 204 -8.51 -14.77 30.07
N SER A 205 -9.46 -15.22 30.89
CA SER A 205 -10.84 -14.72 30.85
C SER A 205 -11.06 -13.36 31.51
N GLY A 206 -10.23 -12.97 32.48
CA GLY A 206 -10.35 -11.71 33.23
C GLY A 206 -9.32 -10.63 32.87
N PHE A 207 -8.19 -10.99 32.25
CA PHE A 207 -7.16 -10.05 31.80
C PHE A 207 -7.03 -10.03 30.27
N MET A 208 -6.49 -11.08 29.65
CA MET A 208 -6.19 -11.07 28.21
C MET A 208 -7.43 -10.82 27.32
N LYS A 209 -8.59 -11.37 27.69
CA LYS A 209 -9.87 -11.17 26.97
C LYS A 209 -10.63 -9.90 27.36
N ASP A 210 -10.17 -9.08 28.31
CA ASP A 210 -10.91 -7.87 28.73
C ASP A 210 -10.91 -6.80 27.61
N PRO A 211 -12.07 -6.47 27.00
CA PRO A 211 -12.14 -5.44 25.98
C PRO A 211 -11.77 -4.05 26.51
N LEU A 212 -11.95 -3.79 27.82
CA LEU A 212 -11.67 -2.51 28.44
C LEU A 212 -10.16 -2.26 28.58
N LEU A 213 -9.33 -3.26 28.87
CA LEU A 213 -7.87 -3.08 28.88
C LEU A 213 -7.35 -2.66 27.49
N GLY A 214 -7.95 -3.18 26.42
CA GLY A 214 -7.67 -2.80 25.04
C GLY A 214 -8.08 -1.36 24.71
N SER A 215 -9.28 -0.94 25.11
CA SER A 215 -9.82 0.40 24.81
C SER A 215 -9.22 1.51 25.69
N LYS A 216 -9.04 1.24 27.00
CA LYS A 216 -8.29 2.05 27.97
C LYS A 216 -6.79 2.14 27.66
N ARG A 217 -6.28 1.32 26.74
CA ARG A 217 -4.87 1.25 26.30
C ARG A 217 -3.86 0.80 27.36
N LEU A 218 -4.26 0.32 28.53
CA LEU A 218 -3.33 0.09 29.66
C LEU A 218 -2.16 -0.87 29.32
N ALA A 219 -2.38 -1.93 28.54
CA ALA A 219 -1.30 -2.79 28.05
C ALA A 219 -0.70 -2.34 26.69
N SER A 220 -1.51 -1.73 25.81
CA SER A 220 -1.05 -1.36 24.45
C SER A 220 -0.40 0.02 24.34
N MET A 221 -0.44 0.86 25.37
CA MET A 221 0.31 2.12 25.44
C MET A 221 1.80 1.92 25.75
N PRO A 222 2.21 1.20 26.82
CA PRO A 222 3.63 0.97 27.08
C PRO A 222 4.27 0.21 25.92
N ASP A 223 3.56 -0.73 25.31
CA ASP A 223 4.06 -1.47 24.15
C ASP A 223 4.46 -0.56 22.98
N ARG A 224 3.65 0.46 22.67
CA ARG A 224 3.96 1.48 21.64
C ARG A 224 5.19 2.34 21.92
N ILE A 225 5.70 2.33 23.15
CA ILE A 225 6.80 3.19 23.60
C ILE A 225 8.06 2.38 23.90
N THR A 226 7.92 1.17 24.46
CA THR A 226 9.04 0.39 25.01
C THR A 226 9.31 -0.93 24.31
N ASN A 227 8.41 -1.44 23.45
CA ASN A 227 8.60 -2.73 22.76
C ASN A 227 9.93 -2.78 22.00
N THR A 228 10.21 -1.74 21.22
CA THR A 228 11.47 -1.53 20.50
C THR A 228 11.84 -0.04 20.57
N ILE A 229 13.04 0.25 21.07
CA ILE A 229 13.57 1.61 21.21
C ILE A 229 14.78 1.76 20.30
N ASN A 230 14.68 2.66 19.31
CA ASN A 230 15.81 3.04 18.47
C ASN A 230 16.76 3.95 19.28
N VAL A 231 18.02 3.56 19.41
CA VAL A 231 19.04 4.29 20.16
C VAL A 231 19.98 5.09 19.25
N GLU A 232 20.76 5.99 19.83
CA GLU A 232 21.84 6.69 19.13
C GLU A 232 22.83 5.67 18.52
N GLY A 233 23.48 6.05 17.41
CA GLY A 233 24.34 5.15 16.63
C GLY A 233 23.58 4.17 15.73
N GLY A 234 22.24 4.16 15.75
CA GLY A 234 21.41 3.34 14.85
C GLY A 234 21.13 1.92 15.37
N GLY A 235 21.44 1.64 16.63
CA GLY A 235 21.06 0.39 17.30
C GLY A 235 19.58 0.34 17.71
N GLN A 236 19.15 -0.82 18.18
CA GLN A 236 17.83 -1.03 18.78
C GLN A 236 17.95 -1.78 20.10
N VAL A 237 17.10 -1.44 21.07
CA VAL A 237 16.97 -2.13 22.36
C VAL A 237 15.51 -2.55 22.55
N PHE A 238 15.32 -3.75 23.11
CA PHE A 238 14.03 -4.44 23.12
C PHE A 238 13.59 -4.75 24.56
N ARG A 239 12.32 -4.49 24.90
CA ARG A 239 11.74 -4.90 26.19
C ARG A 239 11.79 -6.44 26.32
N PRO A 240 12.09 -7.01 27.49
CA PRO A 240 12.00 -8.46 27.70
C PRO A 240 10.55 -8.97 27.56
N THR A 241 10.21 -9.49 26.38
CA THR A 241 8.89 -10.04 26.08
C THR A 241 8.94 -11.07 24.94
N VAL A 242 7.87 -11.84 24.78
CA VAL A 242 7.68 -12.80 23.67
C VAL A 242 7.52 -12.07 22.34
N ILE A 243 6.83 -10.92 22.34
CA ILE A 243 6.32 -10.22 21.14
C ILE A 243 7.25 -9.14 20.57
N ASN A 244 8.56 -9.37 20.60
CA ASN A 244 9.55 -8.52 19.94
C ASN A 244 10.85 -9.29 19.64
N MET A 245 11.93 -8.59 19.26
CA MET A 245 13.24 -9.19 18.96
C MET A 245 14.13 -9.42 20.19
N PHE A 246 13.63 -9.34 21.43
CA PHE A 246 14.44 -9.60 22.63
C PHE A 246 15.04 -11.02 22.59
N ALA A 247 16.37 -11.08 22.72
CA ALA A 247 17.17 -12.30 22.52
C ALA A 247 17.80 -12.85 23.81
N GLY A 248 17.51 -12.24 24.97
CA GLY A 248 17.81 -12.83 26.27
C GLY A 248 16.83 -13.95 26.63
N ASP A 249 17.16 -14.73 27.65
CA ASP A 249 16.40 -15.92 28.04
C ASP A 249 15.07 -15.58 28.73
N LEU A 250 14.01 -16.30 28.32
CA LEU A 250 12.65 -16.22 28.83
C LEU A 250 12.14 -17.59 29.35
N ALA A 251 13.05 -18.55 29.61
CA ALA A 251 12.73 -19.90 30.08
C ALA A 251 12.03 -19.96 31.44
N THR A 252 12.21 -18.95 32.30
CA THR A 252 11.48 -18.82 33.57
C THR A 252 10.97 -17.40 33.79
N LEU A 253 9.95 -17.27 34.65
CA LEU A 253 9.43 -15.97 35.06
C LEU A 253 10.46 -15.16 35.88
N ASP A 254 11.39 -15.80 36.59
CA ASP A 254 12.46 -15.12 37.33
C ASP A 254 13.49 -14.49 36.39
N LEU A 255 13.90 -15.22 35.34
CA LEU A 255 14.82 -14.72 34.30
C LEU A 255 14.17 -13.58 33.52
N TRP A 256 12.90 -13.74 33.14
CA TRP A 256 12.11 -12.67 32.53
C TRP A 256 12.01 -11.44 33.45
N TRP A 257 11.64 -11.62 34.73
CA TRP A 257 11.42 -10.51 35.65
C TRP A 257 12.71 -9.72 35.91
N ALA A 258 13.82 -10.41 36.19
CA ALA A 258 15.11 -9.76 36.42
C ALA A 258 15.56 -8.92 35.20
N ALA A 259 15.35 -9.44 33.99
CA ALA A 259 15.61 -8.69 32.77
C ALA A 259 14.64 -7.52 32.59
N TRP A 260 13.33 -7.73 32.82
CA TRP A 260 12.28 -6.74 32.58
C TRP A 260 12.38 -5.55 33.55
N GLU A 261 12.63 -5.82 34.82
CA GLU A 261 12.83 -4.80 35.86
C GLU A 261 14.06 -3.94 35.53
N SER A 262 15.20 -4.58 35.23
CA SER A 262 16.44 -3.91 34.81
C SER A 262 16.25 -3.09 33.54
N PHE A 263 15.58 -3.63 32.53
CA PHE A 263 15.25 -2.88 31.31
C PHE A 263 14.39 -1.66 31.60
N MET A 264 13.31 -1.79 32.37
CA MET A 264 12.36 -0.71 32.57
C MET A 264 12.91 0.45 33.41
N PHE A 265 13.74 0.16 34.43
CA PHE A 265 14.14 1.13 35.45
C PHE A 265 15.64 1.47 35.52
N ASP A 266 16.53 0.51 35.24
CA ASP A 266 17.98 0.68 35.45
C ASP A 266 18.72 1.07 34.16
N ASN A 267 18.29 0.52 33.01
CA ASN A 267 18.96 0.71 31.73
C ASN A 267 18.64 2.08 31.11
N LYS A 268 19.50 3.08 31.34
CA LYS A 268 19.43 4.37 30.63
C LYS A 268 19.83 4.23 29.16
N LEU A 269 18.89 4.54 28.28
CA LEU A 269 19.04 4.49 26.84
C LEU A 269 19.23 5.90 26.28
N THR A 270 20.26 6.10 25.47
CA THR A 270 20.49 7.34 24.74
C THR A 270 19.84 7.26 23.36
N TYR A 271 18.94 8.19 23.04
CA TYR A 271 18.15 8.19 21.81
C TYR A 271 17.99 9.60 21.24
N LYS A 272 17.66 9.70 19.95
CA LYS A 272 17.36 10.98 19.28
C LYS A 272 15.91 11.39 19.57
N GLY A 273 15.73 12.16 20.63
CA GLY A 273 14.44 12.75 21.00
C GLY A 273 14.08 13.99 20.17
N LYS A 274 13.03 14.70 20.61
CA LYS A 274 12.53 15.89 19.90
C LYS A 274 13.45 17.11 20.07
N ASN A 275 14.17 17.15 21.18
CA ASN A 275 15.00 18.29 21.56
C ASN A 275 16.51 18.06 21.29
N GLY A 276 16.85 16.99 20.57
CA GLY A 276 18.24 16.55 20.33
C GLY A 276 18.47 15.14 20.85
N ILE A 277 19.68 14.87 21.35
CA ILE A 277 20.00 13.61 22.01
C ILE A 277 19.50 13.67 23.46
N GLU A 278 18.70 12.68 23.87
CA GLU A 278 18.14 12.53 25.21
C GLU A 278 18.62 11.19 25.78
N SER A 279 18.86 11.09 27.09
CA SER A 279 19.25 9.83 27.76
C SER A 279 18.35 9.56 28.96
N LYS A 280 17.61 8.45 28.95
CA LYS A 280 16.53 8.11 29.89
C LYS A 280 16.35 6.62 30.07
N ALA A 281 15.83 6.18 31.21
CA ALA A 281 15.28 4.84 31.37
C ALA A 281 13.89 4.73 30.68
N PRO A 282 13.47 3.55 30.19
CA PRO A 282 12.19 3.36 29.48
C PRO A 282 10.95 3.83 30.24
N TYR A 283 10.92 3.76 31.58
CA TYR A 283 9.78 4.31 32.36
C TYR A 283 9.60 5.83 32.16
N GLU A 284 10.69 6.59 31.99
CA GLU A 284 10.67 8.04 31.76
C GLU A 284 10.20 8.41 30.33
N MET A 285 10.09 7.43 29.43
CA MET A 285 9.63 7.60 28.05
C MET A 285 8.10 7.42 27.92
N LEU A 286 7.44 6.82 28.93
CA LEU A 286 6.01 6.52 28.92
C LEU A 286 5.14 7.78 28.84
N GLN A 287 3.98 7.65 28.18
CA GLN A 287 3.07 8.77 27.92
C GLN A 287 1.78 8.63 28.74
N LYS A 288 1.33 9.73 29.37
CA LYS A 288 0.05 9.76 30.08
C LYS A 288 -1.10 9.42 29.13
N ILE A 289 -1.94 8.48 29.56
CA ILE A 289 -3.15 8.08 28.83
C ILE A 289 -4.25 9.08 29.21
N LYS A 290 -4.73 9.87 28.23
CA LYS A 290 -5.67 10.96 28.48
C LYS A 290 -7.12 10.58 28.20
N LYS A 291 -8.05 10.87 29.11
CA LYS A 291 -9.48 10.56 28.99
C LYS A 291 -10.13 11.27 27.81
N ALA A 292 -9.69 12.50 27.52
CA ALA A 292 -10.08 13.25 26.32
C ALA A 292 -9.72 12.58 24.98
N LYS A 293 -8.87 11.53 24.99
CA LYS A 293 -8.50 10.71 23.81
C LYS A 293 -8.92 9.24 23.94
N TYR A 294 -9.07 8.75 25.17
CA TYR A 294 -9.42 7.37 25.52
C TYR A 294 -10.54 7.41 26.57
N PRO A 295 -11.81 7.63 26.18
CA PRO A 295 -12.88 8.02 27.10
C PRO A 295 -13.27 6.97 28.13
N ASP A 296 -12.86 5.71 27.91
CA ASP A 296 -13.19 4.58 28.78
C ASP A 296 -12.38 4.57 30.10
N ILE A 297 -11.33 5.40 30.24
CA ILE A 297 -10.61 5.56 31.51
C ILE A 297 -11.35 6.52 32.46
N THR A 298 -11.26 6.22 33.76
CA THR A 298 -11.67 7.16 34.81
C THR A 298 -10.66 8.32 34.97
N GLU A 299 -11.05 9.40 35.67
CA GLU A 299 -10.12 10.49 35.99
C GLU A 299 -8.98 10.07 36.92
N GLN A 300 -9.22 9.08 37.80
CA GLN A 300 -8.17 8.46 38.59
C GLN A 300 -7.18 7.68 37.70
N GLU A 301 -7.68 6.90 36.74
CA GLU A 301 -6.83 6.19 35.78
C GLU A 301 -6.06 7.11 34.82
N GLU A 302 -6.55 8.32 34.49
CA GLU A 302 -5.74 9.32 33.78
C GLU A 302 -4.60 9.85 34.67
N THR A 303 -4.91 10.14 35.94
CA THR A 303 -3.95 10.64 36.94
C THR A 303 -2.81 9.63 37.12
N ASP A 304 -3.18 8.37 37.35
CA ASP A 304 -2.31 7.24 37.69
C ASP A 304 -1.82 6.47 36.45
N SER A 305 -2.07 7.00 35.25
CA SER A 305 -1.86 6.29 33.98
C SER A 305 -0.41 5.82 33.73
N LEU A 306 0.61 6.42 34.37
CA LEU A 306 2.00 5.99 34.21
C LEU A 306 2.32 4.71 35.02
N PRO A 307 2.16 4.66 36.35
CA PRO A 307 2.35 3.41 37.09
C PRO A 307 1.33 2.34 36.70
N LEU A 308 0.07 2.70 36.43
CA LEU A 308 -0.97 1.74 36.06
C LEU A 308 -0.69 1.05 34.72
N GLN A 309 -0.28 1.80 33.68
CA GLN A 309 0.10 1.17 32.41
C GLN A 309 1.37 0.32 32.55
N THR A 310 2.29 0.70 33.45
CA THR A 310 3.51 -0.06 33.71
C THR A 310 3.20 -1.42 34.35
N MET A 311 2.31 -1.46 35.36
CA MET A 311 1.81 -2.71 35.95
C MET A 311 1.05 -3.58 34.94
N CYS A 312 0.14 -2.98 34.15
CA CYS A 312 -0.57 -3.72 33.11
C CYS A 312 0.35 -4.25 31.99
N GLY A 313 1.45 -3.56 31.69
CA GLY A 313 2.51 -4.06 30.81
C GLY A 313 3.26 -5.26 31.40
N ALA A 314 3.66 -5.17 32.67
CA ALA A 314 4.33 -6.27 33.38
C ALA A 314 3.46 -7.53 33.43
N ILE A 315 2.18 -7.40 33.82
CA ILE A 315 1.22 -8.50 33.87
C ILE A 315 1.03 -9.12 32.47
N PHE A 316 0.90 -8.29 31.43
CA PHE A 316 0.74 -8.77 30.06
C PHE A 316 1.96 -9.58 29.59
N ASP A 317 3.18 -9.08 29.78
CA ASP A 317 4.41 -9.81 29.39
C ASP A 317 4.60 -11.09 30.22
N ALA A 318 4.29 -11.07 31.53
CA ALA A 318 4.34 -12.24 32.40
C ALA A 318 3.37 -13.35 31.93
N ILE A 319 2.13 -12.98 31.58
CA ILE A 319 1.14 -13.93 31.04
C ILE A 319 1.62 -14.51 29.71
N LEU A 320 2.26 -13.73 28.84
CA LEU A 320 2.84 -14.26 27.60
C LEU A 320 3.96 -15.26 27.89
N VAL A 321 4.92 -14.95 28.78
CA VAL A 321 6.02 -15.86 29.13
C VAL A 321 5.50 -17.15 29.77
N HIS A 322 4.58 -17.04 30.72
CA HIS A 322 3.90 -18.19 31.33
C HIS A 322 3.20 -19.05 30.27
N MET A 323 2.33 -18.46 29.45
CA MET A 323 1.61 -19.18 28.39
C MET A 323 2.57 -19.93 27.46
N MET A 324 3.62 -19.27 26.96
CA MET A 324 4.60 -19.89 26.05
C MET A 324 5.30 -21.10 26.69
N ASN A 325 5.70 -20.98 27.96
CA ASN A 325 6.35 -22.04 28.73
C ASN A 325 5.38 -23.16 29.20
N THR A 326 4.06 -22.92 29.16
CA THR A 326 3.04 -23.96 29.37
C THR A 326 2.69 -24.71 28.08
N VAL A 327 2.67 -24.03 26.92
CA VAL A 327 2.27 -24.63 25.64
C VAL A 327 3.39 -25.33 24.87
N SER A 328 4.66 -25.05 25.21
CA SER A 328 5.86 -25.61 24.59
C SER A 328 7.05 -25.45 25.56
N THR A 329 8.15 -26.18 25.33
CA THR A 329 9.37 -25.98 26.13
C THR A 329 10.14 -24.74 25.68
N PRO A 330 10.90 -24.07 26.57
CA PRO A 330 11.67 -22.87 26.23
C PRO A 330 12.61 -23.05 25.04
N GLU A 331 13.26 -24.22 24.93
CA GLU A 331 14.21 -24.52 23.86
C GLU A 331 13.53 -24.49 22.49
N ILE A 332 12.31 -25.03 22.39
CA ILE A 332 11.55 -25.08 21.15
C ILE A 332 11.08 -23.67 20.76
N TRP A 333 10.35 -22.98 21.65
CA TRP A 333 9.70 -21.73 21.25
C TRP A 333 10.66 -20.55 21.15
N GLN A 334 11.74 -20.51 21.94
CA GLN A 334 12.77 -19.48 21.81
C GLN A 334 13.61 -19.69 20.54
N THR A 335 13.94 -20.94 20.16
CA THR A 335 14.60 -21.21 18.87
C THR A 335 13.70 -20.88 17.67
N LEU A 336 12.40 -21.12 17.75
CA LEU A 336 11.43 -20.65 16.74
C LEU A 336 11.42 -19.12 16.65
N LYS A 337 11.31 -18.41 17.78
CA LYS A 337 11.36 -16.95 17.87
C LYS A 337 12.64 -16.39 17.23
N GLN A 338 13.81 -16.93 17.62
CA GLN A 338 15.11 -16.52 17.07
C GLN A 338 15.19 -16.75 15.55
N THR A 339 14.70 -17.89 15.06
CA THR A 339 14.64 -18.22 13.63
C THR A 339 13.77 -17.23 12.85
N MET A 340 12.64 -16.82 13.42
CA MET A 340 11.73 -15.85 12.80
C MET A 340 12.33 -14.44 12.82
N VAL A 341 12.94 -14.00 13.93
CA VAL A 341 13.67 -12.72 14.04
C VAL A 341 14.84 -12.63 13.06
N GLU A 342 15.58 -13.72 12.89
CA GLU A 342 16.72 -13.79 11.97
C GLU A 342 16.30 -13.59 10.51
N ASN A 343 15.23 -14.26 10.06
CA ASN A 343 14.83 -14.24 8.64
C ASN A 343 13.86 -13.10 8.29
N LEU A 344 12.85 -12.84 9.13
CA LEU A 344 11.79 -11.86 8.85
C LEU A 344 12.16 -10.41 9.20
N ASN A 345 13.18 -10.22 10.04
CA ASN A 345 13.67 -8.90 10.42
C ASN A 345 15.12 -8.67 9.95
N LYS A 346 16.12 -9.32 10.54
CA LYS A 346 17.54 -9.01 10.26
C LYS A 346 17.92 -9.25 8.79
N LYS A 347 17.55 -10.40 8.23
CA LYS A 347 17.82 -10.75 6.83
C LYS A 347 16.80 -10.21 5.84
N LYS A 348 15.78 -9.48 6.28
CA LYS A 348 14.71 -8.99 5.40
C LYS A 348 15.26 -8.19 4.23
N VAL A 349 16.12 -7.19 4.48
CA VAL A 349 16.72 -6.38 3.42
C VAL A 349 17.61 -7.23 2.49
N PRO A 350 18.55 -8.07 2.98
CA PRO A 350 19.25 -9.06 2.16
C PRO A 350 18.34 -9.96 1.29
N HIS A 351 17.25 -10.51 1.83
CA HIS A 351 16.31 -11.37 1.09
C HIS A 351 15.57 -10.58 0.00
N THR A 352 15.05 -9.38 0.31
CA THR A 352 14.40 -8.49 -0.67
C THR A 352 15.37 -8.11 -1.79
N LEU A 353 16.61 -7.77 -1.45
CA LEU A 353 17.65 -7.43 -2.43
C LEU A 353 18.04 -8.62 -3.32
N GLU A 354 18.14 -9.83 -2.77
CA GLU A 354 18.47 -11.02 -3.56
C GLU A 354 17.33 -11.42 -4.50
N ILE A 355 16.07 -11.36 -4.08
CA ILE A 355 14.90 -11.62 -4.94
C ILE A 355 14.85 -10.63 -6.11
N LEU A 356 15.07 -9.33 -5.85
CA LEU A 356 15.11 -8.30 -6.89
C LEU A 356 16.30 -8.45 -7.84
N LYS A 357 17.39 -9.09 -7.40
CA LYS A 357 18.64 -9.29 -8.15
C LYS A 357 18.63 -10.56 -9.00
N SER A 358 18.31 -11.69 -8.39
CA SER A 358 18.37 -13.03 -9.00
C SER A 358 17.13 -13.34 -9.82
N THR A 359 15.95 -13.03 -9.28
CA THR A 359 14.67 -13.36 -9.91
C THR A 359 14.17 -12.22 -10.79
N TYR A 360 14.26 -10.96 -10.35
CA TYR A 360 13.69 -9.81 -11.09
C TYR A 360 14.73 -8.85 -11.68
N GLY A 361 16.02 -9.24 -11.71
CA GLY A 361 17.08 -8.46 -12.37
C GLY A 361 16.93 -8.37 -13.90
N ASP A 362 16.02 -9.17 -14.48
CA ASP A 362 15.61 -9.10 -15.88
C ASP A 362 14.58 -8.00 -16.18
N ALA A 363 13.88 -7.48 -15.17
CA ALA A 363 12.91 -6.39 -15.32
C ALA A 363 13.54 -5.09 -15.87
N ASP A 364 12.71 -4.28 -16.52
CA ASP A 364 13.12 -2.99 -17.10
C ASP A 364 12.77 -1.80 -16.20
N ILE A 365 11.63 -1.91 -15.51
CA ILE A 365 11.13 -0.98 -14.51
C ILE A 365 10.74 -1.82 -13.29
N ILE A 366 11.24 -1.44 -12.11
CA ILE A 366 10.71 -1.95 -10.83
C ILE A 366 10.18 -0.75 -10.04
N THR A 367 8.99 -0.90 -9.49
CA THR A 367 8.29 0.09 -8.66
C THR A 367 8.11 -0.52 -7.27
N LEU A 368 8.65 0.12 -6.25
CA LEU A 368 8.63 -0.39 -4.88
C LEU A 368 7.85 0.56 -3.98
N GLN A 369 7.13 -0.02 -3.01
CA GLN A 369 6.33 0.69 -2.02
C GLN A 369 6.83 0.38 -0.59
N GLU A 370 6.56 1.29 0.36
CA GLU A 370 7.03 1.25 1.77
C GLU A 370 8.54 0.98 1.97
N VAL A 371 9.37 1.61 1.14
CA VAL A 371 10.82 1.43 1.16
C VAL A 371 11.50 2.32 2.20
N SER A 372 12.35 1.72 3.03
CA SER A 372 13.20 2.43 4.00
C SER A 372 14.43 3.10 3.36
N SER A 373 14.88 4.20 3.96
CA SER A 373 16.15 4.87 3.62
C SER A 373 17.34 3.90 3.62
N SER A 374 17.43 3.05 4.65
CA SER A 374 18.45 2.00 4.77
C SER A 374 18.40 0.99 3.61
N PHE A 375 17.21 0.61 3.12
CA PHE A 375 17.09 -0.24 1.94
C PHE A 375 17.58 0.46 0.68
N ILE A 376 17.23 1.74 0.48
CA ILE A 376 17.62 2.52 -0.71
C ILE A 376 19.14 2.57 -0.86
N ASP A 377 19.86 2.84 0.24
CA ASP A 377 21.32 2.96 0.19
C ASP A 377 22.02 1.59 0.07
N GLN A 378 21.51 0.54 0.71
CA GLN A 378 21.99 -0.83 0.48
C GLN A 378 21.75 -1.30 -0.97
N ALA A 379 20.58 -0.97 -1.55
CA ALA A 379 20.28 -1.29 -2.95
C ALA A 379 21.24 -0.58 -3.91
N ARG A 380 21.55 0.71 -3.65
CA ARG A 380 22.54 1.51 -4.41
C ARG A 380 23.96 0.98 -4.29
N ALA A 381 24.37 0.49 -3.12
CA ALA A 381 25.69 -0.11 -2.91
C ALA A 381 25.83 -1.52 -3.53
N SER A 382 24.71 -2.25 -3.65
CA SER A 382 24.67 -3.61 -4.22
C SER A 382 24.89 -3.66 -5.74
N SER A 383 24.87 -4.87 -6.32
CA SER A 383 24.84 -5.03 -7.79
C SER A 383 23.60 -4.43 -8.45
N LEU A 384 22.49 -4.22 -7.73
CA LEU A 384 21.30 -3.55 -8.27
C LEU A 384 21.62 -2.10 -8.66
N GLY A 385 22.40 -1.37 -7.86
CA GLY A 385 22.90 -0.03 -8.21
C GLY A 385 23.85 -0.01 -9.42
N LYS A 386 24.34 -1.18 -9.89
CA LYS A 386 25.06 -1.30 -11.17
C LYS A 386 24.08 -1.49 -12.33
N THR A 387 23.09 -2.38 -12.20
CA THR A 387 22.08 -2.72 -13.24
C THR A 387 20.97 -1.68 -13.43
N PHE A 388 20.63 -0.92 -12.39
CA PHE A 388 19.51 0.03 -12.35
C PHE A 388 19.94 1.43 -11.89
N HIS A 389 19.25 2.47 -12.37
CA HIS A 389 19.19 3.77 -11.69
C HIS A 389 18.15 3.65 -10.58
N ILE A 390 18.56 3.83 -9.32
CA ILE A 390 17.70 3.67 -8.13
C ILE A 390 17.26 5.06 -7.65
N VAL A 391 16.04 5.43 -8.05
CA VAL A 391 15.44 6.75 -7.91
C VAL A 391 14.49 6.75 -6.72
N ALA A 392 14.67 7.70 -5.81
CA ALA A 392 13.84 7.89 -4.62
C ALA A 392 13.39 9.38 -4.58
N PRO A 393 12.32 9.72 -3.83
CA PRO A 393 11.79 11.07 -3.76
C PRO A 393 12.80 12.08 -3.23
N ALA A 394 12.74 13.32 -3.71
CA ALA A 394 13.53 14.42 -3.16
C ALA A 394 13.18 14.78 -1.70
N ASP A 395 11.96 14.47 -1.26
CA ASP A 395 11.45 14.70 0.11
C ASP A 395 11.05 13.37 0.76
N LEU A 396 12.06 12.62 1.23
CA LEU A 396 11.90 11.33 1.92
C LEU A 396 11.20 11.50 3.28
N ASP A 397 10.32 10.56 3.64
CA ASP A 397 9.70 10.57 4.97
C ASP A 397 10.54 9.86 6.03
N ALA A 398 11.59 10.54 6.48
CA ALA A 398 12.45 10.11 7.59
C ALA A 398 11.76 9.99 8.98
N VAL A 399 10.42 10.14 9.07
CA VAL A 399 9.63 9.90 10.30
C VAL A 399 8.92 8.56 10.27
N ARG A 400 8.37 8.14 9.11
CA ARG A 400 7.79 6.81 8.92
C ARG A 400 8.80 5.78 8.35
N ASP A 401 9.82 6.28 7.65
CA ASP A 401 10.76 5.51 6.83
C ASP A 401 10.07 4.58 5.81
N GLN A 402 8.95 5.05 5.26
CA GLN A 402 8.16 4.42 4.20
C GLN A 402 8.18 5.34 2.98
N ASN A 403 8.72 4.87 1.84
CA ASN A 403 8.87 5.68 0.63
C ASN A 403 8.58 4.86 -0.64
N SER A 404 8.00 5.48 -1.67
CA SER A 404 7.86 4.91 -3.01
C SER A 404 9.13 5.15 -3.82
N VAL A 405 9.66 4.09 -4.45
CA VAL A 405 10.99 4.08 -5.10
C VAL A 405 10.88 3.44 -6.49
N ILE A 406 11.68 3.92 -7.45
CA ILE A 406 11.66 3.46 -8.85
C ILE A 406 13.06 3.03 -9.28
N PHE A 407 13.17 1.83 -9.84
CA PHE A 407 14.39 1.31 -10.45
C PHE A 407 14.22 1.33 -11.98
N LEU A 408 15.11 2.02 -12.71
CA LEU A 408 15.12 2.04 -14.18
C LEU A 408 16.36 1.29 -14.70
N LYS A 409 16.17 0.23 -15.49
CA LYS A 409 17.27 -0.59 -16.02
C LYS A 409 18.18 0.24 -16.93
N LYS A 410 19.47 0.39 -16.59
CA LYS A 410 20.38 1.32 -17.31
C LYS A 410 20.53 0.99 -18.79
N GLU A 411 20.45 -0.30 -19.14
CA GLU A 411 20.54 -0.80 -20.51
C GLU A 411 19.34 -0.42 -21.39
N LEU A 412 18.17 -0.11 -20.78
CA LEU A 412 17.00 0.45 -21.46
C LEU A 412 16.91 1.98 -21.32
N PHE A 413 17.31 2.52 -20.16
CA PHE A 413 17.26 3.95 -19.83
C PHE A 413 18.67 4.52 -19.58
N PRO A 414 19.53 4.64 -20.61
CA PRO A 414 20.95 5.00 -20.43
C PRO A 414 21.21 6.43 -19.93
N LYS A 415 20.17 7.28 -19.93
CA LYS A 415 20.21 8.63 -19.35
C LYS A 415 19.77 8.67 -17.88
N GLY A 416 19.23 7.58 -17.34
CA GLY A 416 18.58 7.56 -16.02
C GLY A 416 17.24 8.29 -15.99
N PRO A 417 16.79 8.75 -14.80
CA PRO A 417 15.59 9.57 -14.67
C PRO A 417 15.76 10.94 -15.34
N GLY A 418 14.64 11.51 -15.77
CA GLY A 418 14.51 12.91 -16.17
C GLY A 418 14.16 13.78 -14.95
N VAL A 419 12.93 14.31 -14.96
CA VAL A 419 12.44 15.23 -13.92
C VAL A 419 11.53 14.48 -12.94
N GLU A 420 11.68 14.75 -11.64
CA GLU A 420 10.67 14.34 -10.65
C GLU A 420 9.45 15.25 -10.75
N ILE A 421 8.30 14.68 -11.09
CA ILE A 421 7.02 15.38 -11.27
C ILE A 421 6.05 15.16 -10.10
N THR A 422 6.48 14.50 -9.02
CA THR A 422 5.66 14.23 -7.83
C THR A 422 4.92 15.48 -7.33
N LYS A 423 5.57 16.64 -7.28
CA LYS A 423 4.93 17.91 -6.85
C LYS A 423 3.93 18.49 -7.86
N LEU A 424 4.00 18.13 -9.14
CA LEU A 424 2.97 18.47 -10.13
C LEU A 424 1.72 17.59 -9.93
N VAL A 425 1.91 16.30 -9.61
CA VAL A 425 0.80 15.40 -9.24
C VAL A 425 0.15 15.87 -7.92
N GLU A 426 0.94 16.20 -6.89
CA GLU A 426 0.42 16.72 -5.62
C GLU A 426 -0.39 18.03 -5.78
N ALA A 427 0.04 18.91 -6.69
CA ALA A 427 -0.64 20.18 -6.95
C ALA A 427 -2.02 20.01 -7.63
N GLU A 428 -2.27 18.88 -8.27
CA GLU A 428 -3.52 18.59 -8.98
C GLU A 428 -4.61 17.94 -8.09
N PHE A 429 -4.27 17.61 -6.82
CA PHE A 429 -5.23 17.10 -5.83
C PHE A 429 -6.35 18.11 -5.48
N PRO A 430 -7.53 17.62 -5.00
CA PRO A 430 -8.58 18.49 -4.47
C PRO A 430 -8.08 19.37 -3.33
N LYS A 431 -8.35 20.69 -3.40
CA LYS A 431 -7.89 21.66 -2.39
C LYS A 431 -8.36 21.27 -0.98
N GLY A 432 -7.43 21.21 -0.04
CA GLY A 432 -7.69 20.84 1.35
C GLY A 432 -7.71 19.33 1.64
N SER A 433 -7.56 18.48 0.61
CA SER A 433 -7.35 17.05 0.84
C SER A 433 -5.99 16.78 1.49
N LYS A 434 -5.96 15.81 2.40
CA LYS A 434 -4.74 15.23 2.98
C LYS A 434 -4.74 13.73 2.66
N MET A 435 -4.86 13.41 1.38
CA MET A 435 -5.08 12.04 0.89
C MET A 435 -3.79 11.22 0.83
N VAL A 436 -2.64 11.87 0.69
CA VAL A 436 -1.33 11.22 0.53
C VAL A 436 -0.39 11.80 1.56
N ALA A 437 0.37 10.95 2.27
CA ALA A 437 1.43 11.37 3.17
C ALA A 437 2.77 11.39 2.44
N ARG A 438 3.74 12.10 3.00
CA ARG A 438 5.05 12.32 2.37
C ARG A 438 5.73 10.97 2.06
N GLY A 439 6.28 10.84 0.86
CA GLY A 439 6.98 9.62 0.43
C GLY A 439 6.06 8.52 -0.10
N ASP A 440 4.74 8.54 0.14
CA ASP A 440 3.82 7.49 -0.37
C ASP A 440 3.82 7.39 -1.91
N ILE A 441 4.10 8.51 -2.61
CA ILE A 441 4.15 8.60 -4.07
C ILE A 441 5.54 9.05 -4.55
N LEU A 442 5.98 8.48 -5.68
CA LEU A 442 7.05 9.00 -6.52
C LEU A 442 6.59 8.98 -7.98
N ALA A 443 6.75 10.08 -8.71
CA ALA A 443 6.49 10.13 -10.15
C ALA A 443 7.64 10.85 -10.87
N ILE A 444 8.18 10.24 -11.92
CA ILE A 444 9.34 10.73 -12.68
C ILE A 444 9.11 10.62 -14.19
N THR A 445 9.73 11.49 -14.98
CA THR A 445 9.89 11.26 -16.42
C THR A 445 11.12 10.38 -16.71
N ALA A 446 11.11 9.61 -17.80
CA ALA A 446 12.26 8.87 -18.29
C ALA A 446 12.15 8.59 -19.80
N THR A 447 13.25 8.79 -20.55
CA THR A 447 13.32 8.45 -21.99
C THR A 447 14.14 7.18 -22.20
N ASN A 448 13.58 6.17 -22.85
CA ASN A 448 14.32 4.93 -23.16
C ASN A 448 15.23 5.06 -24.40
N LYS A 449 16.09 4.06 -24.65
CA LYS A 449 17.04 4.07 -25.79
C LYS A 449 16.42 4.08 -27.19
N TYR A 450 15.11 3.82 -27.31
CA TYR A 450 14.37 3.95 -28.58
C TYR A 450 13.81 5.36 -28.77
N GLY A 451 13.90 6.21 -27.74
CA GLY A 451 13.35 7.56 -27.67
C GLY A 451 11.91 7.63 -27.17
N LEU A 452 11.40 6.57 -26.52
CA LEU A 452 10.06 6.60 -25.94
C LEU A 452 10.10 7.29 -24.58
N ASP A 453 9.38 8.41 -24.48
CA ASP A 453 9.18 9.14 -23.23
C ASP A 453 8.08 8.48 -22.39
N LEU A 454 8.40 8.21 -21.12
CA LEU A 454 7.51 7.62 -20.14
C LEU A 454 7.38 8.55 -18.92
N VAL A 455 6.19 8.59 -18.32
CA VAL A 455 6.07 8.86 -16.88
C VAL A 455 6.05 7.52 -16.18
N VAL A 456 7.00 7.31 -15.27
CA VAL A 456 7.05 6.13 -14.40
C VAL A 456 6.66 6.59 -13.00
N ALA A 457 5.74 5.87 -12.36
CA ALA A 457 5.27 6.19 -11.03
C ALA A 457 5.20 4.96 -10.12
N SER A 458 5.42 5.17 -8.82
CA SER A 458 5.22 4.20 -7.73
C SER A 458 4.34 4.84 -6.65
N PHE A 459 3.36 4.11 -6.11
CA PHE A 459 2.45 4.61 -5.08
C PHE A 459 2.03 3.55 -4.05
N HIS A 460 2.02 3.94 -2.78
CA HIS A 460 1.42 3.22 -1.66
C HIS A 460 0.09 3.88 -1.29
N GLY A 461 -1.03 3.20 -1.55
CA GLY A 461 -2.36 3.62 -1.14
C GLY A 461 -2.52 3.66 0.37
N ASP A 462 -3.33 4.59 0.88
CA ASP A 462 -3.69 4.60 2.31
C ASP A 462 -4.30 3.25 2.72
N THR A 463 -4.34 2.95 4.02
CA THR A 463 -4.81 1.66 4.57
C THR A 463 -6.23 1.25 4.13
N ASN A 464 -7.01 2.14 3.50
CA ASN A 464 -8.36 1.86 2.99
C ASN A 464 -8.47 1.97 1.45
N GLY A 465 -7.40 2.36 0.74
CA GLY A 465 -7.37 2.58 -0.71
C GLY A 465 -8.16 3.79 -1.23
N LEU A 466 -8.68 4.64 -0.33
CA LEU A 466 -9.54 5.78 -0.68
C LEU A 466 -8.76 6.93 -1.33
N ALA A 467 -7.44 7.00 -1.13
CA ALA A 467 -6.53 7.92 -1.82
C ALA A 467 -6.22 7.50 -3.26
N THR A 468 -6.35 6.22 -3.61
CA THR A 468 -5.83 5.68 -4.87
C THR A 468 -6.52 6.25 -6.11
N LYS A 469 -7.85 6.37 -6.10
CA LYS A 469 -8.60 7.01 -7.20
C LYS A 469 -8.20 8.49 -7.38
N PRO A 470 -8.19 9.34 -6.33
CA PRO A 470 -7.61 10.69 -6.38
C PRO A 470 -6.18 10.77 -6.92
N VAL A 471 -5.33 9.78 -6.64
CA VAL A 471 -3.94 9.71 -7.15
C VAL A 471 -3.88 9.40 -8.64
N VAL A 472 -4.70 8.47 -9.14
CA VAL A 472 -4.83 8.23 -10.58
C VAL A 472 -5.43 9.46 -11.28
N ASP A 473 -6.48 10.06 -10.70
CA ASP A 473 -7.12 11.27 -11.22
C ASP A 473 -6.13 12.44 -11.34
N ALA A 474 -5.37 12.74 -10.28
CA ALA A 474 -4.40 13.83 -10.26
C ALA A 474 -3.20 13.56 -11.19
N THR A 475 -2.70 12.32 -11.24
CA THR A 475 -1.63 11.92 -12.17
C THR A 475 -2.07 12.14 -13.62
N MET A 476 -3.26 11.62 -13.97
CA MET A 476 -3.81 11.76 -15.32
C MET A 476 -4.23 13.20 -15.65
N LYS A 477 -4.46 14.06 -14.65
CA LYS A 477 -4.65 15.50 -14.84
C LYS A 477 -3.32 16.18 -15.16
N ALA A 478 -2.27 15.94 -14.38
CA ALA A 478 -0.92 16.47 -14.62
C ALA A 478 -0.37 16.12 -16.02
N LEU A 479 -0.56 14.87 -16.47
CA LEU A 479 -0.17 14.44 -17.83
C LEU A 479 -0.96 15.16 -18.95
N LYS A 480 -2.14 15.71 -18.65
CA LYS A 480 -3.02 16.40 -19.61
C LYS A 480 -2.86 17.93 -19.55
N SER A 481 -2.53 18.50 -18.39
CA SER A 481 -2.30 19.94 -18.19
C SER A 481 -0.89 20.37 -18.61
N GLU A 482 0.14 19.57 -18.31
CA GLU A 482 1.52 19.94 -18.59
C GLU A 482 1.93 19.67 -20.04
N SER A 483 2.23 20.74 -20.77
CA SER A 483 2.59 20.71 -22.20
C SER A 483 3.82 19.84 -22.50
N THR A 484 4.74 19.71 -21.54
CA THR A 484 5.94 18.86 -21.61
C THR A 484 5.63 17.37 -21.45
N LEU A 485 4.57 17.02 -20.70
CA LEU A 485 4.19 15.64 -20.41
C LEU A 485 3.25 15.03 -21.47
N LYS A 486 2.62 15.86 -22.32
CA LYS A 486 1.61 15.46 -23.33
C LYS A 486 1.96 14.26 -24.22
N ASN A 487 3.25 14.00 -24.48
CA ASN A 487 3.72 12.88 -25.31
C ASN A 487 4.26 11.67 -24.50
N HIS A 488 4.28 11.76 -23.17
CA HIS A 488 4.76 10.69 -22.30
C HIS A 488 3.67 9.63 -22.09
N ARG A 489 4.07 8.35 -22.02
CA ARG A 489 3.16 7.24 -21.69
C ARG A 489 3.29 6.89 -20.22
N LEU A 490 2.18 6.63 -19.54
CA LEU A 490 2.19 6.27 -18.12
C LEU A 490 2.56 4.78 -17.93
N VAL A 491 3.43 4.51 -16.97
CA VAL A 491 3.63 3.17 -16.38
C VAL A 491 3.62 3.34 -14.87
N PHE A 492 2.56 2.88 -14.21
CA PHE A 492 2.31 3.16 -12.80
C PHE A 492 2.09 1.84 -12.04
N GLY A 493 3.07 1.45 -11.22
CA GLY A 493 2.93 0.34 -10.27
C GLY A 493 2.51 0.84 -8.89
N MET A 494 1.64 0.10 -8.21
CA MET A 494 1.11 0.51 -6.91
C MET A 494 0.63 -0.65 -6.05
N ASP A 495 0.74 -0.47 -4.74
CA ASP A 495 -0.23 -1.00 -3.79
C ASP A 495 -1.42 -0.04 -3.80
N ALA A 496 -2.56 -0.50 -4.32
CA ALA A 496 -3.78 0.29 -4.42
C ALA A 496 -4.66 0.20 -3.17
N ASN A 497 -4.34 -0.68 -2.21
CA ASN A 497 -5.13 -1.03 -1.02
C ASN A 497 -6.64 -1.25 -1.30
N THR A 498 -6.97 -1.90 -2.43
CA THR A 498 -8.37 -2.23 -2.78
C THR A 498 -8.81 -3.59 -2.24
N TYR A 499 -10.13 -3.74 -2.06
CA TYR A 499 -10.75 -4.89 -1.42
C TYR A 499 -11.71 -5.62 -2.35
N GLU A 500 -11.80 -6.94 -2.18
CA GLU A 500 -12.80 -7.79 -2.87
C GLU A 500 -14.23 -7.48 -2.40
N HIS A 501 -14.39 -7.22 -1.09
CA HIS A 501 -15.67 -6.96 -0.42
C HIS A 501 -15.59 -5.69 0.43
N ALA A 502 -15.37 -4.54 -0.24
CA ALA A 502 -15.16 -3.26 0.42
C ALA A 502 -16.39 -2.78 1.21
N LYS A 503 -16.16 -2.20 2.40
CA LYS A 503 -17.19 -1.51 3.19
C LYS A 503 -17.44 -0.11 2.58
N PRO A 504 -18.65 0.20 2.08
CA PRO A 504 -18.91 1.46 1.38
C PRO A 504 -18.56 2.71 2.21
N GLY A 505 -17.87 3.66 1.59
CA GLY A 505 -17.40 4.89 2.26
C GLY A 505 -16.32 4.68 3.33
N LYS A 506 -15.80 3.46 3.48
CA LYS A 506 -14.72 3.12 4.43
C LYS A 506 -13.54 2.41 3.80
N GLN A 507 -13.73 1.77 2.64
CA GLN A 507 -12.72 0.99 1.91
C GLN A 507 -12.97 1.12 0.41
N GLN A 508 -11.92 1.00 -0.40
CA GLN A 508 -12.00 1.04 -1.85
C GLN A 508 -12.35 -0.33 -2.44
N ASP A 509 -13.42 -0.39 -3.22
CA ASP A 509 -13.82 -1.58 -3.99
C ASP A 509 -12.93 -1.74 -5.24
N VAL A 510 -12.48 -2.98 -5.49
CA VAL A 510 -11.58 -3.30 -6.60
C VAL A 510 -12.19 -3.04 -7.99
N LEU A 511 -13.50 -3.26 -8.16
CA LEU A 511 -14.20 -3.03 -9.42
C LEU A 511 -14.58 -1.56 -9.62
N ASP A 512 -14.79 -0.80 -8.55
CA ASP A 512 -14.93 0.66 -8.58
C ASP A 512 -13.59 1.38 -8.84
N PHE A 513 -12.48 0.81 -8.39
CA PHE A 513 -11.14 1.28 -8.78
C PHE A 513 -10.88 1.02 -10.26
N ALA A 514 -11.12 -0.20 -10.75
CA ALA A 514 -10.96 -0.55 -12.16
C ALA A 514 -11.78 0.36 -13.10
N LYS A 515 -13.03 0.69 -12.74
CA LYS A 515 -13.86 1.65 -13.50
C LYS A 515 -13.23 3.04 -13.58
N ASN A 516 -12.56 3.51 -12.53
CA ASN A 516 -11.85 4.79 -12.53
C ASN A 516 -10.60 4.74 -13.43
N VAL A 517 -9.80 3.67 -13.37
CA VAL A 517 -8.66 3.44 -14.28
C VAL A 517 -9.14 3.49 -15.75
N VAL A 518 -10.19 2.73 -16.09
CA VAL A 518 -10.77 2.70 -17.45
C VAL A 518 -11.33 4.06 -17.87
N SER A 519 -11.85 4.88 -16.95
CA SER A 519 -12.36 6.23 -17.27
C SER A 519 -11.29 7.23 -17.73
N HIS A 520 -10.00 6.88 -17.60
CA HIS A 520 -8.87 7.68 -18.08
C HIS A 520 -8.21 7.14 -19.36
N ASP A 521 -8.86 6.25 -20.11
CA ASP A 521 -8.26 5.48 -21.23
C ASP A 521 -7.07 4.57 -20.81
N LEU A 522 -6.93 4.30 -19.51
CA LEU A 522 -5.97 3.34 -18.98
C LEU A 522 -6.57 1.92 -18.92
N THR A 523 -5.72 0.92 -18.76
CA THR A 523 -6.08 -0.44 -18.33
C THR A 523 -5.04 -0.93 -17.31
N SER A 524 -5.22 -2.14 -16.79
CA SER A 524 -4.29 -2.75 -15.83
C SER A 524 -3.63 -4.02 -16.38
N CYS A 525 -2.62 -4.51 -15.68
CA CYS A 525 -2.03 -5.84 -15.86
C CYS A 525 -3.04 -7.00 -15.67
N TRP A 526 -4.22 -6.71 -15.11
CA TRP A 526 -5.38 -7.60 -14.95
C TRP A 526 -6.53 -7.28 -15.94
N GLY A 527 -6.32 -6.33 -16.86
CA GLY A 527 -7.32 -5.83 -17.80
C GLY A 527 -8.24 -4.74 -17.23
N ASP A 528 -9.33 -4.48 -17.94
CA ASP A 528 -10.34 -3.44 -17.61
C ASP A 528 -11.27 -3.84 -16.45
N VAL A 529 -11.43 -5.16 -16.23
CA VAL A 529 -12.28 -5.76 -15.20
C VAL A 529 -11.45 -6.86 -14.52
N PRO A 530 -10.71 -6.54 -13.44
CA PRO A 530 -9.92 -7.54 -12.72
C PRO A 530 -10.84 -8.57 -12.06
N ASN A 531 -10.34 -9.80 -11.90
CA ASN A 531 -10.98 -10.78 -11.03
C ASN A 531 -10.85 -10.32 -9.56
N PRO A 532 -11.96 -10.08 -8.82
CA PRO A 532 -11.90 -9.66 -7.42
C PRO A 532 -11.18 -10.68 -6.51
N SER A 533 -11.29 -11.97 -6.82
CA SER A 533 -10.65 -13.05 -6.07
C SER A 533 -9.18 -13.31 -6.49
N ASN A 534 -8.53 -12.37 -7.16
CA ASN A 534 -7.11 -12.45 -7.52
C ASN A 534 -6.22 -11.77 -6.47
N TYR A 535 -6.19 -12.35 -5.27
CA TYR A 535 -5.53 -11.79 -4.10
C TYR A 535 -4.02 -11.61 -4.29
N THR A 536 -3.45 -10.56 -3.70
CA THR A 536 -2.01 -10.29 -3.63
C THR A 536 -1.47 -10.20 -2.20
N THR A 537 -2.34 -10.18 -1.19
CA THR A 537 -1.98 -10.34 0.24
C THR A 537 -2.62 -11.59 0.85
N TYR A 538 -2.06 -12.10 1.95
CA TYR A 538 -2.74 -13.05 2.85
C TYR A 538 -2.20 -12.93 4.28
N ASN A 539 -2.67 -11.90 5.00
CA ASN A 539 -2.00 -11.44 6.22
C ASN A 539 -2.91 -11.70 7.43
N ALA A 540 -2.83 -12.92 7.98
CA ALA A 540 -3.68 -13.38 9.09
C ALA A 540 -3.01 -13.13 10.45
N ARG A 541 -3.71 -12.53 11.42
CA ARG A 541 -3.15 -12.12 12.72
C ARG A 541 -3.23 -13.20 13.80
N THR A 542 -2.16 -13.42 14.55
CA THR A 542 -2.13 -14.38 15.67
C THR A 542 -2.55 -13.74 17.00
N TYR A 543 -2.75 -14.58 18.03
CA TYR A 543 -3.03 -14.11 19.39
C TYR A 543 -1.80 -13.58 20.15
N LEU A 544 -0.57 -13.69 19.62
CA LEU A 544 0.61 -13.09 20.24
C LEU A 544 0.72 -11.58 19.90
N GLN A 545 -0.24 -10.78 20.35
CA GLN A 545 -0.22 -9.31 20.22
C GLN A 545 -1.11 -8.60 21.26
N PRO A 546 -0.85 -7.32 21.65
CA PRO A 546 -1.68 -6.58 22.62
C PRO A 546 -3.08 -6.17 22.13
N GLN A 547 -3.52 -6.67 20.98
CA GLN A 547 -4.81 -6.37 20.36
C GLN A 547 -5.52 -7.66 19.91
N LEU A 548 -5.82 -8.56 20.86
CA LEU A 548 -6.46 -9.87 20.58
C LEU A 548 -7.76 -9.77 19.77
N ASN A 549 -8.46 -8.63 19.83
CA ASN A 549 -9.65 -8.36 19.03
C ASN A 549 -9.39 -8.30 17.50
N LYS A 550 -8.12 -8.32 17.06
CA LYS A 550 -7.70 -8.44 15.66
C LYS A 550 -7.21 -9.85 15.29
N ALA A 551 -7.01 -10.74 16.27
CA ALA A 551 -6.46 -12.06 16.03
C ALA A 551 -7.52 -13.01 15.46
N CYS A 552 -7.08 -13.98 14.67
CA CYS A 552 -7.91 -15.04 14.11
C CYS A 552 -7.34 -16.43 14.42
N LYS A 553 -8.24 -17.41 14.46
CA LYS A 553 -7.88 -18.82 14.61
C LYS A 553 -7.17 -19.37 13.37
N SER A 554 -6.44 -20.46 13.58
CA SER A 554 -5.90 -21.35 12.55
C SER A 554 -6.92 -21.69 11.45
N THR A 555 -8.17 -21.98 11.82
CA THR A 555 -9.28 -22.29 10.89
C THR A 555 -9.94 -21.06 10.25
N GLU A 556 -9.68 -19.87 10.79
CA GLU A 556 -10.30 -18.60 10.37
C GLU A 556 -9.34 -17.71 9.56
N LYS A 557 -8.10 -18.19 9.29
CA LYS A 557 -7.01 -17.44 8.64
C LYS A 557 -7.48 -16.70 7.37
N ARG A 558 -8.21 -17.37 6.48
CA ARG A 558 -8.74 -16.78 5.22
C ARG A 558 -9.88 -15.79 5.44
N GLU A 559 -10.82 -16.09 6.33
CA GLU A 559 -12.03 -15.29 6.55
C GLU A 559 -11.72 -13.95 7.24
N LYS A 560 -10.71 -13.94 8.12
CA LYS A 560 -10.40 -12.81 9.02
C LYS A 560 -9.03 -12.18 8.79
N GLY A 561 -8.20 -12.73 7.91
CA GLY A 561 -6.95 -12.11 7.46
C GLY A 561 -7.18 -10.99 6.45
N ASP A 562 -6.15 -10.18 6.20
CA ASP A 562 -6.16 -9.24 5.07
C ASP A 562 -5.78 -9.99 3.79
N VAL A 563 -6.78 -10.54 3.11
CA VAL A 563 -6.65 -11.34 1.89
C VAL A 563 -7.37 -10.61 0.75
N ASN A 564 -6.65 -9.75 0.01
CA ASN A 564 -7.28 -8.82 -0.93
C ASN A 564 -6.48 -8.63 -2.24
N PRO A 565 -7.14 -8.22 -3.34
CA PRO A 565 -6.49 -7.85 -4.61
C PRO A 565 -5.94 -6.41 -4.50
N LYS A 566 -4.76 -6.23 -3.90
CA LYS A 566 -4.22 -4.90 -3.61
C LYS A 566 -3.31 -4.34 -4.68
N ASP A 567 -2.50 -5.17 -5.33
CA ASP A 567 -1.37 -4.68 -6.14
C ASP A 567 -1.71 -4.62 -7.64
N PHE A 568 -1.30 -3.52 -8.29
CA PHE A 568 -1.65 -3.20 -9.68
C PHE A 568 -0.47 -2.58 -10.44
N ILE A 569 -0.43 -2.84 -11.75
CA ILE A 569 0.35 -2.07 -12.73
C ILE A 569 -0.64 -1.53 -13.76
N ILE A 570 -0.73 -0.21 -13.92
CA ILE A 570 -1.64 0.47 -14.87
C ILE A 570 -0.88 1.29 -15.91
N PHE A 571 -1.45 1.38 -17.11
CA PHE A 571 -0.84 1.98 -18.30
C PHE A 571 -1.91 2.32 -19.36
N PRO A 572 -1.63 3.19 -20.36
CA PRO A 572 -2.58 3.53 -21.41
C PRO A 572 -2.96 2.31 -22.25
N LYS A 573 -4.26 2.05 -22.38
CA LYS A 573 -4.84 0.89 -23.07
C LYS A 573 -4.53 0.85 -24.58
N ARG A 574 -4.20 2.01 -25.16
CA ARG A 574 -3.92 2.18 -26.59
C ARG A 574 -2.43 2.06 -26.94
N ASP A 575 -1.53 2.31 -25.99
CA ASP A 575 -0.08 2.22 -26.20
C ASP A 575 0.46 0.79 -25.96
N PHE A 576 -0.16 0.02 -25.05
CA PHE A 576 0.33 -1.29 -24.63
C PHE A 576 -0.78 -2.32 -24.40
N LYS A 577 -0.45 -3.60 -24.64
CA LYS A 577 -1.24 -4.77 -24.25
C LYS A 577 -0.42 -5.72 -23.37
N VAL A 578 -1.08 -6.44 -22.48
CA VAL A 578 -0.47 -7.52 -21.68
C VAL A 578 -0.14 -8.72 -22.57
N VAL A 579 1.08 -9.23 -22.46
CA VAL A 579 1.48 -10.55 -23.01
C VAL A 579 1.44 -11.64 -21.94
N LYS A 580 1.88 -11.31 -20.72
CA LYS A 580 1.81 -12.17 -19.54
C LYS A 580 1.85 -11.31 -18.28
N THR A 581 1.01 -11.61 -17.30
CA THR A 581 1.11 -11.11 -15.92
C THR A 581 1.26 -12.32 -14.98
N TRP A 582 2.01 -12.18 -13.88
CA TRP A 582 2.09 -13.17 -12.80
C TRP A 582 2.27 -12.49 -11.44
N LYS A 583 1.89 -13.21 -10.38
CA LYS A 583 2.18 -12.88 -8.98
C LYS A 583 3.35 -13.75 -8.49
N ASP A 584 3.94 -13.39 -7.37
CA ASP A 584 5.00 -14.15 -6.71
C ASP A 584 4.98 -13.93 -5.18
N ASN A 585 4.86 -15.01 -4.41
CA ASN A 585 4.99 -15.00 -2.94
C ASN A 585 6.03 -16.02 -2.44
N THR A 586 6.96 -16.40 -3.33
CA THR A 586 8.04 -17.38 -3.10
C THR A 586 9.42 -16.80 -3.39
N GLY A 587 9.49 -15.68 -4.12
CA GLY A 587 10.72 -15.14 -4.70
C GLY A 587 11.19 -15.88 -5.95
N ARG A 588 10.37 -16.79 -6.53
CA ARG A 588 10.77 -17.73 -7.60
C ARG A 588 9.93 -17.63 -8.89
N LYS A 589 9.20 -16.53 -9.09
CA LYS A 589 8.16 -16.34 -10.14
C LYS A 589 6.97 -17.31 -9.99
N GLU A 590 6.72 -17.78 -8.77
CA GLU A 590 5.63 -18.68 -8.38
C GLU A 590 4.77 -18.04 -7.27
N TYR A 591 3.45 -18.13 -7.41
CA TYR A 591 2.50 -17.74 -6.37
C TYR A 591 1.74 -18.97 -5.88
N ILE A 592 1.97 -19.32 -4.62
CA ILE A 592 1.24 -20.37 -3.93
C ILE A 592 -0.03 -19.72 -3.38
N GLU A 593 -1.16 -19.97 -4.05
CA GLU A 593 -2.49 -19.57 -3.56
C GLU A 593 -2.76 -20.20 -2.19
N ASP A 594 -3.57 -19.51 -1.38
CA ASP A 594 -3.97 -19.93 -0.04
C ASP A 594 -2.82 -20.15 0.97
N MET A 595 -1.61 -19.67 0.64
CA MET A 595 -0.48 -19.56 1.56
C MET A 595 -0.49 -18.21 2.30
N ALA A 596 -0.33 -18.22 3.63
CA ALA A 596 -0.10 -17.00 4.40
C ALA A 596 1.38 -16.59 4.34
N PHE A 597 1.64 -15.31 4.12
CA PHE A 597 2.99 -14.73 4.02
C PHE A 597 3.11 -13.44 4.87
N PRO A 598 4.31 -13.03 5.31
CA PRO A 598 5.65 -13.44 4.88
C PRO A 598 6.00 -14.88 5.26
N THR A 599 6.98 -15.45 4.57
CA THR A 599 7.61 -16.73 4.92
C THR A 599 9.08 -16.48 5.28
N LEU A 600 9.79 -17.48 5.78
CA LEU A 600 11.22 -17.32 6.09
C LEU A 600 12.07 -17.01 4.84
N GLU A 601 11.59 -17.40 3.65
CA GLU A 601 12.22 -17.08 2.36
C GLU A 601 11.66 -15.81 1.72
N PHE A 602 10.35 -15.54 1.86
CA PHE A 602 9.67 -14.42 1.21
C PHE A 602 9.37 -13.28 2.21
N PRO A 603 10.09 -12.14 2.12
CA PRO A 603 10.18 -11.17 3.21
C PRO A 603 9.02 -10.18 3.32
N SER A 604 8.01 -10.22 2.45
CA SER A 604 6.89 -9.25 2.45
C SER A 604 5.54 -9.92 2.73
N ASP A 605 4.60 -9.16 3.29
CA ASP A 605 3.18 -9.51 3.42
C ASP A 605 2.35 -9.02 2.21
N HIS A 606 3.02 -8.48 1.18
CA HIS A 606 2.49 -8.31 -0.17
C HIS A 606 3.24 -9.20 -1.17
N GLY A 607 2.50 -9.86 -2.05
CA GLY A 607 3.04 -10.60 -3.18
C GLY A 607 3.56 -9.65 -4.26
N LEU A 608 4.73 -9.99 -4.84
CA LEU A 608 5.30 -9.23 -5.95
C LEU A 608 4.46 -9.48 -7.21
N LEU A 609 4.22 -8.43 -7.98
CA LEU A 609 3.44 -8.46 -9.22
C LEU A 609 4.30 -8.03 -10.41
N SER A 610 4.31 -8.82 -11.49
CA SER A 610 5.12 -8.53 -12.67
C SER A 610 4.37 -8.81 -13.97
N THR A 611 4.62 -7.99 -15.00
CA THR A 611 3.94 -8.06 -16.29
C THR A 611 4.87 -7.74 -17.47
N ILE A 612 4.62 -8.38 -18.61
CA ILE A 612 5.25 -8.07 -19.90
C ILE A 612 4.25 -7.31 -20.77
N LEU A 613 4.57 -6.06 -21.07
CA LEU A 613 3.78 -5.18 -21.93
C LEU A 613 4.35 -5.19 -23.36
N GLU A 614 3.52 -5.50 -24.35
CA GLU A 614 3.87 -5.37 -25.76
C GLU A 614 3.30 -4.07 -26.31
N PRO A 615 4.12 -3.23 -26.98
CA PRO A 615 3.65 -2.00 -27.61
C PRO A 615 2.67 -2.27 -28.76
N ILE A 616 1.75 -1.33 -28.98
CA ILE A 616 0.75 -1.33 -30.06
C ILE A 616 1.06 -0.20 -31.06
N GLU A 617 0.68 -0.37 -32.33
CA GLU A 617 0.80 0.66 -33.39
C GLU A 617 -0.30 1.73 -33.33
#